data_AF-A0A2T9Z1A6-F1
#
_entry.id   AF-A0A2T9Z1A6-F1
#
_cell.length_a   1.000
_cell.length_b   1.000
_cell.length_c   1.000
_cell.angle_alpha   90.00
_cell.angle_beta   90.00
_cell.angle_gamma   90.00
#
_symmetry.space_group_name_H-M   'P 1'
#
loop_
_entity.id
_entity.type
_entity.pdbx_description
1 polymer ?
#
loop_
_entity_poly.entity_id
_entity_poly.type
_entity_poly.pdbx_seq_one_letter_code
_entity_poly.pdbx_strand_id
1 'polypeptide(L)'
;MAGRLRPDFISRCMPDIEKIKQIGGLGTNGALMDPQFGFYNRSICTNPDKWVYIDGMRSFPSGHSAVSFCGTLFLSLYLSSQLRIHDRKGYVYKLVLILMPIIFSVMVAVTRTTDYRHHWEDVIFGGFLGLFVAYFVYYMYFPGLSHPECDAPHNYRIEERDEDTSVGNEQIVQSPDNK
;
A
#
# COMPACT_ATOMS: atom_id res chain seq x y z
N MET A 1 8.46 9.55 -13.18
CA MET A 1 6.98 9.47 -13.11
C MET A 1 6.60 8.29 -13.98
N ALA A 2 6.07 7.23 -13.39
CA ALA A 2 5.62 6.04 -14.12
C ALA A 2 4.09 5.98 -14.01
N GLY A 3 3.40 5.64 -15.09
CA GLY A 3 1.95 5.51 -15.14
C GLY A 3 1.29 6.27 -16.29
N ARG A 4 0.15 5.75 -16.76
CA ARG A 4 -0.70 6.40 -17.79
C ARG A 4 -1.24 7.74 -17.27
N LEU A 5 -1.63 8.64 -18.16
CA LEU A 5 -2.30 9.90 -17.78
C LEU A 5 -3.67 9.59 -17.18
N ARG A 6 -4.09 10.32 -16.14
CA ARG A 6 -5.45 10.19 -15.60
C ARG A 6 -6.49 10.59 -16.67
N PRO A 7 -7.71 10.03 -16.66
CA PRO A 7 -8.74 10.39 -17.63
C PRO A 7 -9.15 11.87 -17.61
N ASP A 8 -8.93 12.57 -16.49
CA ASP A 8 -9.15 14.01 -16.33
C ASP A 8 -7.91 14.87 -16.65
N PHE A 9 -6.87 14.29 -17.26
CA PHE A 9 -5.67 15.05 -17.61
C PHE A 9 -5.94 16.14 -18.66
N ILE A 10 -6.75 15.86 -19.68
CA ILE A 10 -7.01 16.82 -20.79
C ILE A 10 -7.75 18.06 -20.29
N SER A 11 -8.73 17.89 -19.40
CA SER A 11 -9.48 19.02 -18.81
C SER A 11 -8.59 19.89 -17.92
N ARG A 12 -7.63 19.28 -17.21
CA ARG A 12 -6.64 19.99 -16.39
C ARG A 12 -5.53 20.66 -17.20
N CYS A 13 -5.16 20.08 -18.35
CA CYS A 13 -4.09 20.57 -19.20
C CYS A 13 -4.47 21.88 -19.92
N MET A 14 -5.74 22.05 -20.30
CA MET A 14 -6.23 23.17 -21.13
C MET A 14 -5.35 23.35 -22.39
N PRO A 15 -5.57 22.52 -23.42
CA PRO A 15 -4.70 22.49 -24.59
C PRO A 15 -4.75 23.78 -25.41
N ASP A 16 -3.58 24.27 -25.83
CA ASP A 16 -3.45 25.36 -26.79
C ASP A 16 -3.71 24.88 -28.22
N ILE A 17 -4.79 25.36 -28.83
CA ILE A 17 -5.24 24.92 -30.16
C ILE A 17 -4.24 25.37 -31.25
N GLU A 18 -3.54 26.49 -31.07
CA GLU A 18 -2.56 26.98 -32.06
C GLU A 18 -1.34 26.08 -32.14
N LYS A 19 -0.82 25.63 -31.00
CA LYS A 19 0.29 24.67 -30.94
C LYS A 19 -0.10 23.31 -31.52
N ILE A 20 -1.34 22.88 -31.31
CA ILE A 20 -1.85 21.60 -31.83
C ILE A 20 -2.01 21.66 -33.36
N LYS A 21 -2.45 22.80 -33.91
CA LYS A 21 -2.52 23.02 -35.35
C LYS A 21 -1.14 22.96 -36.01
N GLN A 22 -0.10 23.50 -35.36
CA GLN A 22 1.28 23.45 -35.87
C GLN A 22 1.85 22.02 -35.94
N ILE A 23 1.39 21.12 -35.07
CA ILE A 23 1.84 19.71 -35.02
C ILE A 23 0.97 18.82 -35.93
N GLY A 24 -0.02 19.39 -36.63
CA GLY A 24 -0.92 18.64 -37.51
C GLY A 24 -1.94 17.76 -36.76
N GLY A 25 -2.20 18.06 -35.49
CA GLY A 25 -3.07 17.29 -34.61
C GLY A 25 -4.54 17.77 -34.56
N LEU A 26 -4.93 18.70 -35.43
CA LEU A 26 -6.30 19.25 -35.45
C LEU A 26 -7.06 18.76 -36.69
N GLY A 27 -8.11 17.97 -36.47
CA GLY A 27 -8.99 17.49 -37.53
C GLY A 27 -9.86 18.60 -38.10
N THR A 28 -10.40 18.39 -39.31
CA THR A 28 -11.24 19.36 -40.04
C THR A 28 -12.51 19.79 -39.30
N ASN A 29 -12.92 19.02 -38.27
CA ASN A 29 -14.12 19.26 -37.47
C ASN A 29 -13.82 19.87 -36.08
N GLY A 30 -12.57 20.31 -35.84
CA GLY A 30 -12.13 20.81 -34.52
C GLY A 30 -11.88 19.70 -33.48
N ALA A 31 -11.97 18.43 -33.89
CA ALA A 31 -11.61 17.29 -33.05
C ALA A 31 -10.07 17.16 -32.95
N LEU A 32 -9.58 16.83 -31.77
CA LEU A 32 -8.19 16.46 -31.55
C LEU A 32 -7.94 15.11 -32.24
N MET A 33 -6.99 15.07 -33.18
CA MET A 33 -6.56 13.85 -33.86
C MET A 33 -5.12 13.56 -33.48
N ASP A 34 -4.72 12.30 -33.41
CA ASP A 34 -3.32 11.96 -33.20
C ASP A 34 -2.48 12.49 -34.38
N PRO A 35 -1.39 13.23 -34.12
CA PRO A 35 -0.57 13.78 -35.19
C PRO A 35 0.09 12.63 -35.96
N GLN A 36 0.21 12.79 -37.28
CA GLN A 36 0.71 11.74 -38.20
C GLN A 36 2.12 11.23 -37.82
N PHE A 37 2.92 12.06 -37.13
CA PHE A 37 4.20 11.68 -36.55
C PHE A 37 4.43 12.40 -35.21
N GLY A 38 4.06 11.77 -34.09
CA GLY A 38 4.46 12.25 -32.75
C GLY A 38 3.51 11.88 -31.62
N PHE A 39 3.98 12.08 -30.38
CA PHE A 39 3.15 12.06 -29.18
C PHE A 39 2.98 13.48 -28.67
N TYR A 40 1.80 13.78 -28.12
CA TYR A 40 1.59 15.04 -27.41
C TYR A 40 2.47 15.12 -26.17
N ASN A 41 3.28 16.17 -26.09
CA ASN A 41 4.12 16.44 -24.94
C ASN A 41 3.46 17.48 -24.04
N ARG A 42 3.88 17.54 -22.78
CA ARG A 42 3.39 18.44 -21.73
C ARG A 42 3.39 19.94 -22.13
N SER A 43 4.17 20.32 -23.14
CA SER A 43 4.26 21.68 -23.69
C SER A 43 2.98 22.21 -24.34
N ILE A 44 1.99 21.35 -24.59
CA ILE A 44 0.67 21.76 -25.12
C ILE A 44 -0.25 22.37 -24.05
N CYS A 45 0.04 22.16 -22.77
CA CYS A 45 -0.81 22.63 -21.67
C CYS A 45 -0.55 24.11 -21.40
N THR A 46 -1.62 24.92 -21.34
CA THR A 46 -1.56 26.37 -21.09
C THR A 46 -1.90 26.74 -19.64
N ASN A 47 -2.36 25.78 -18.85
CA ASN A 47 -2.75 26.03 -17.46
C ASN A 47 -1.59 26.68 -16.66
N PRO A 48 -1.78 27.86 -16.04
CA PRO A 48 -0.71 28.56 -15.29
C PRO A 48 -0.17 27.70 -14.13
N ASP A 49 -1.01 26.81 -13.62
CA ASP A 49 -0.76 26.00 -12.45
C ASP A 49 -0.04 24.69 -12.81
N LYS A 50 1.29 24.74 -12.76
CA LYS A 50 2.20 23.62 -13.08
C LYS A 50 1.88 22.32 -12.33
N TRP A 51 1.41 22.43 -11.09
CA TRP A 51 1.09 21.33 -10.18
C TRP A 51 -0.15 20.51 -10.57
N VAL A 52 -1.18 21.13 -11.14
CA VAL A 52 -2.50 20.52 -11.36
C VAL A 52 -2.44 19.45 -12.45
N TYR A 53 -1.70 19.72 -13.52
CA TYR A 53 -1.51 18.75 -14.59
C TYR A 53 -0.34 17.80 -14.34
N ILE A 54 0.64 18.15 -13.49
CA ILE A 54 1.60 17.14 -12.95
C ILE A 54 0.87 16.09 -12.15
N ASP A 55 -0.07 16.51 -11.30
CA ASP A 55 -0.88 15.59 -10.52
C ASP A 55 -1.70 14.66 -11.44
N GLY A 56 -2.22 15.18 -12.57
CA GLY A 56 -2.86 14.36 -13.61
C GLY A 56 -1.93 13.36 -14.31
N MET A 57 -0.61 13.49 -14.20
CA MET A 57 0.39 12.52 -14.69
C MET A 57 0.84 11.52 -13.62
N ARG A 58 0.37 11.66 -12.36
CA ARG A 58 0.65 10.72 -11.26
C ARG A 58 -0.50 9.73 -11.10
N SER A 59 -0.53 8.69 -11.94
CA SER A 59 -1.62 7.70 -11.89
C SER A 59 -1.20 6.36 -11.27
N PHE A 60 0.08 5.97 -11.38
CA PHE A 60 0.54 4.68 -10.89
C PHE A 60 1.52 4.78 -9.72
N PRO A 61 1.39 3.93 -8.69
CA PRO A 61 0.19 3.19 -8.25
C PRO A 61 -0.76 4.06 -7.40
N SER A 62 -2.03 3.65 -7.24
CA SER A 62 -2.99 4.33 -6.35
C SER A 62 -2.62 4.13 -4.88
N GLY A 63 -1.99 5.14 -4.28
CA GLY A 63 -1.65 5.13 -2.86
C GLY A 63 -2.88 5.01 -1.94
N HIS A 64 -4.01 5.61 -2.32
CA HIS A 64 -5.25 5.52 -1.53
C HIS A 64 -5.75 4.08 -1.46
N SER A 65 -5.75 3.37 -2.59
CA SER A 65 -6.16 1.97 -2.64
C SER A 65 -5.21 1.10 -1.81
N ALA A 66 -3.90 1.27 -1.97
CA ALA A 66 -2.90 0.49 -1.24
C ALA A 66 -3.02 0.65 0.29
N VAL A 67 -3.18 1.89 0.79
CA VAL A 67 -3.32 2.16 2.23
C VAL A 67 -4.62 1.57 2.78
N SER A 68 -5.73 1.70 2.06
CA SER A 68 -7.01 1.11 2.48
C SER A 68 -6.95 -0.41 2.60
N PHE A 69 -6.38 -1.10 1.60
CA PHE A 69 -6.24 -2.56 1.63
C PHE A 69 -5.23 -3.01 2.70
N CYS A 70 -4.12 -2.29 2.87
CA CYS A 70 -3.13 -2.60 3.91
C CYS A 70 -3.74 -2.52 5.31
N GLY A 71 -4.40 -1.40 5.65
CA GLY A 71 -4.97 -1.20 6.98
C GLY A 71 -6.11 -2.16 7.30
N THR A 72 -7.00 -2.40 6.35
CA THR A 72 -8.15 -3.31 6.55
C THR A 72 -7.74 -4.78 6.60
N LEU A 73 -6.75 -5.22 5.80
CA LEU A 73 -6.22 -6.58 5.90
C LEU A 73 -5.51 -6.78 7.24
N PHE A 74 -4.65 -5.84 7.65
CA PHE A 74 -3.97 -5.92 8.95
C PHE A 74 -4.99 -6.02 10.09
N LEU A 75 -6.04 -5.18 10.06
CA LEU A 75 -7.13 -5.24 11.04
C LEU A 75 -7.88 -6.57 11.02
N SER A 76 -8.17 -7.11 9.83
CA SER A 76 -8.84 -8.40 9.65
C SER A 76 -8.00 -9.55 10.22
N LEU A 77 -6.69 -9.56 9.97
CA LEU A 77 -5.75 -10.55 10.53
C LEU A 77 -5.60 -10.40 12.05
N TYR A 78 -5.50 -9.17 12.55
CA TYR A 78 -5.46 -8.88 13.98
C TYR A 78 -6.71 -9.38 14.72
N LEU A 79 -7.90 -9.10 14.17
CA LEU A 79 -9.17 -9.62 14.72
C LEU A 79 -9.23 -11.14 14.65
N SER A 80 -8.69 -11.76 13.59
CA SER A 80 -8.63 -13.21 13.43
C SER A 80 -7.78 -13.88 14.51
N SER A 81 -6.65 -13.24 14.89
CA SER A 81 -5.82 -13.62 16.05
C SER A 81 -6.59 -13.53 17.36
N GLN A 82 -7.13 -12.34 17.66
CA GLN A 82 -7.77 -12.07 18.95
C GLN A 82 -9.01 -12.93 19.19
N LEU A 83 -9.77 -13.20 18.13
CA LEU A 83 -10.99 -14.02 18.22
C LEU A 83 -10.69 -15.52 18.19
N ARG A 84 -9.41 -15.93 18.04
CA ARG A 84 -8.98 -17.34 17.91
C ARG A 84 -9.87 -18.08 16.93
N ILE A 85 -9.83 -17.70 15.65
CA ILE A 85 -10.72 -18.28 14.63
C ILE A 85 -10.57 -19.81 14.51
N HIS A 86 -9.38 -20.34 14.78
CA HIS A 86 -9.08 -21.77 14.76
C HIS A 86 -9.52 -22.56 16.01
N ASP A 87 -10.27 -21.96 16.94
CA ASP A 87 -10.72 -22.61 18.19
C ASP A 87 -11.80 -23.70 17.96
N ARG A 88 -11.96 -24.23 16.73
CA ARG A 88 -12.90 -25.30 16.29
C ARG A 88 -14.39 -25.14 16.71
N LYS A 89 -14.76 -24.05 17.37
CA LYS A 89 -16.11 -23.76 17.90
C LYS A 89 -17.08 -23.15 16.87
N GLY A 90 -16.62 -22.83 15.66
CA GLY A 90 -17.50 -22.57 14.51
C GLY A 90 -18.47 -21.40 14.63
N TYR A 91 -18.16 -20.34 15.39
CA TYR A 91 -19.08 -19.21 15.57
C TYR A 91 -19.10 -18.26 14.36
N VAL A 92 -20.29 -18.07 13.76
CA VAL A 92 -20.50 -17.21 12.58
C VAL A 92 -20.17 -15.74 12.85
N TYR A 93 -20.44 -15.22 14.05
CA TYR A 93 -20.16 -13.81 14.37
C TYR A 93 -18.67 -13.46 14.24
N LYS A 94 -17.77 -14.42 14.50
CA LYS A 94 -16.31 -14.22 14.33
C LYS A 94 -15.97 -13.96 12.87
N LEU A 95 -16.57 -14.72 11.96
CA LEU A 95 -16.37 -14.55 10.52
C LEU A 95 -16.91 -13.20 10.04
N VAL A 96 -18.08 -12.78 10.52
CA VAL A 96 -18.66 -11.47 10.17
C VAL A 96 -17.73 -10.32 10.59
N LEU A 97 -17.17 -10.37 11.79
CA LEU A 97 -16.23 -9.34 12.28
C LEU A 97 -14.93 -9.28 11.46
N ILE A 98 -14.44 -10.42 10.98
CA ILE A 98 -13.23 -10.51 10.15
C ILE A 98 -13.48 -10.03 8.71
N LEU A 99 -14.68 -10.27 8.17
CA LEU A 99 -15.05 -9.86 6.81
C LEU A 99 -15.43 -8.38 6.71
N MET A 100 -15.91 -7.77 7.80
CA MET A 100 -16.38 -6.37 7.81
C MET A 100 -15.32 -5.38 7.29
N PRO A 101 -14.05 -5.40 7.75
CA PRO A 101 -13.00 -4.54 7.22
C PRO A 101 -12.69 -4.78 5.74
N ILE A 102 -12.75 -6.03 5.28
CA ILE A 102 -12.48 -6.39 3.88
C ILE A 102 -13.58 -5.83 2.97
N ILE A 103 -14.84 -5.98 3.36
CA ILE A 103 -15.99 -5.42 2.63
C ILE A 103 -15.88 -3.90 2.53
N PHE A 104 -15.47 -3.24 3.61
CA PHE A 104 -15.22 -1.79 3.61
C PHE A 104 -14.14 -1.40 2.59
N SER A 105 -13.02 -2.13 2.53
CA SER A 105 -11.96 -1.86 1.54
C SER A 105 -12.44 -2.04 0.10
N VAL A 106 -13.24 -3.07 -0.17
CA VAL A 106 -13.84 -3.29 -1.49
C VAL A 106 -14.76 -2.13 -1.87
N MET A 107 -15.57 -1.62 -0.93
CA MET A 107 -16.42 -0.45 -1.17
C MET A 107 -15.59 0.80 -1.50
N VAL A 108 -14.49 1.05 -0.80
CA VAL A 108 -13.56 2.14 -1.11
C VAL A 108 -12.91 1.95 -2.50
N ALA A 109 -12.53 0.73 -2.87
CA ALA A 109 -11.98 0.42 -4.18
C ALA A 109 -13.00 0.66 -5.32
N VAL A 110 -14.26 0.26 -5.11
CA VAL A 110 -15.35 0.48 -6.06
C VAL A 110 -15.60 1.98 -6.25
N THR A 111 -15.71 2.75 -5.17
CA THR A 111 -15.90 4.22 -5.26
C THR A 111 -14.76 4.92 -6.02
N ARG A 112 -13.53 4.45 -5.87
CA ARG A 112 -12.37 4.97 -6.62
C ARG A 112 -12.39 4.60 -8.11
N THR A 113 -13.01 3.47 -8.47
CA THR A 113 -13.16 3.02 -9.85
C THR A 113 -14.31 3.74 -10.55
N THR A 114 -15.42 4.00 -9.85
CA THR A 114 -16.58 4.71 -10.40
C THR A 114 -16.31 6.18 -10.71
N ASP A 115 -15.34 6.81 -10.03
CA ASP A 115 -14.98 8.21 -10.25
C ASP A 115 -14.20 8.47 -11.57
N TYR A 116 -14.00 7.47 -12.43
CA TYR A 116 -13.24 7.58 -13.70
C TYR A 116 -11.84 8.21 -13.53
N ARG A 117 -11.27 8.26 -12.32
CA ARG A 117 -9.94 8.85 -12.06
C ARG A 117 -8.81 7.82 -12.11
N HIS A 118 -9.14 6.54 -11.99
CA HIS A 118 -8.19 5.44 -11.97
C HIS A 118 -8.66 4.34 -12.90
N HIS A 119 -7.74 3.76 -13.66
CA HIS A 119 -7.99 2.49 -14.30
C HIS A 119 -8.13 1.42 -13.20
N TRP A 120 -9.05 0.48 -13.42
CA TRP A 120 -9.28 -0.64 -12.52
C TRP A 120 -7.98 -1.45 -12.27
N GLU A 121 -7.07 -1.50 -13.25
CA GLU A 121 -5.73 -2.09 -13.14
C GLU A 121 -4.93 -1.49 -11.97
N ASP A 122 -4.88 -0.16 -11.85
CA ASP A 122 -4.13 0.57 -10.81
C ASP A 122 -4.65 0.25 -9.40
N VAL A 123 -5.97 0.04 -9.29
CA VAL A 123 -6.65 -0.31 -8.05
C VAL A 123 -6.33 -1.75 -7.64
N ILE A 124 -6.30 -2.68 -8.59
CA ILE A 124 -5.94 -4.08 -8.35
C ILE A 124 -4.48 -4.20 -7.92
N PHE A 125 -3.55 -3.59 -8.65
CA PHE A 125 -2.12 -3.62 -8.29
C PHE A 125 -1.84 -2.93 -6.97
N GLY A 126 -2.48 -1.78 -6.71
CA GLY A 126 -2.41 -1.10 -5.41
C GLY A 126 -2.96 -1.97 -4.28
N GLY A 127 -4.08 -2.66 -4.51
CA GLY A 127 -4.67 -3.61 -3.55
C GLY A 127 -3.74 -4.78 -3.24
N PHE A 128 -3.21 -5.47 -4.27
CA PHE A 128 -2.26 -6.57 -4.08
C PHE A 128 -0.99 -6.14 -3.32
N LEU A 129 -0.44 -4.98 -3.64
CA LEU A 129 0.71 -4.44 -2.91
C LEU A 129 0.37 -4.19 -1.44
N GLY A 130 -0.80 -3.61 -1.16
CA GLY A 130 -1.29 -3.40 0.20
C GLY A 130 -1.49 -4.72 0.97
N LEU A 131 -2.08 -5.74 0.33
CA LEU A 131 -2.25 -7.06 0.91
C LEU A 131 -0.90 -7.73 1.22
N PHE A 132 0.05 -7.64 0.31
CA PHE A 132 1.40 -8.21 0.47
C PHE A 132 2.14 -7.58 1.65
N VAL A 133 2.13 -6.25 1.75
CA VAL A 133 2.76 -5.52 2.85
C VAL A 133 2.10 -5.84 4.19
N ALA A 134 0.77 -5.82 4.25
CA ALA A 134 0.04 -6.13 5.49
C ALA A 134 0.25 -7.58 5.95
N TYR A 135 0.29 -8.54 5.02
CA TYR A 135 0.65 -9.92 5.31
C TYR A 135 2.06 -9.99 5.93
N PHE A 136 3.06 -9.41 5.27
CA PHE A 136 4.44 -9.46 5.75
C PHE A 136 4.61 -8.81 7.13
N VAL A 137 4.03 -7.63 7.34
CA VAL A 137 4.08 -6.90 8.62
C VAL A 137 3.38 -7.68 9.73
N TYR A 138 2.22 -8.29 9.45
CA TYR A 138 1.50 -9.10 10.44
C TYR A 138 2.34 -10.30 10.89
N TYR A 139 2.91 -11.08 9.97
CA TYR A 139 3.73 -12.25 10.33
C TYR A 139 5.10 -11.90 10.92
N MET A 140 5.58 -10.67 10.73
CA MET A 140 6.76 -10.18 11.42
C MET A 140 6.48 -9.89 12.90
N TYR A 141 5.26 -9.42 13.23
CA TYR A 141 4.88 -9.03 14.59
C TYR A 141 4.13 -10.12 15.37
N PHE A 142 3.35 -10.97 14.70
CA PHE A 142 2.49 -11.99 15.31
C PHE A 142 2.81 -13.38 14.76
N PRO A 143 2.70 -14.43 15.58
CA PRO A 143 2.79 -15.80 15.10
C PRO A 143 1.56 -16.17 14.27
N GLY A 144 1.65 -17.24 13.48
CA GLY A 144 0.57 -17.65 12.59
C GLY A 144 -0.76 -17.93 13.31
N LEU A 145 -1.87 -17.74 12.59
CA LEU A 145 -3.25 -17.86 13.09
C LEU A 145 -3.63 -19.23 13.70
N SER A 146 -2.82 -20.26 13.50
CA SER A 146 -3.01 -21.61 14.06
C SER A 146 -2.18 -21.84 15.33
N HIS A 147 -1.28 -20.91 15.69
CA HIS A 147 -0.47 -21.03 16.89
C HIS A 147 -1.35 -20.79 18.15
N PRO A 148 -1.14 -21.53 19.25
CA PRO A 148 -1.91 -21.37 20.48
C PRO A 148 -1.80 -19.97 21.10
N GLU A 149 -0.69 -19.28 20.85
CA GLU A 149 -0.42 -17.89 21.29
C GLU A 149 -0.52 -16.89 20.12
N CYS A 150 -1.52 -17.05 19.24
CA CYS A 150 -1.75 -16.11 18.14
C CYS A 150 -2.20 -14.71 18.61
N ASP A 151 -2.67 -14.57 19.84
CA ASP A 151 -3.16 -13.34 20.46
C ASP A 151 -2.06 -12.41 20.98
N ALA A 152 -0.84 -12.93 21.16
CA ALA A 152 0.31 -12.18 21.64
C ALA A 152 1.31 -11.87 20.50
N PRO A 153 1.91 -10.67 20.48
CA PRO A 153 3.01 -10.40 19.56
C PRO A 153 4.26 -11.20 19.94
N HIS A 154 5.17 -11.41 18.98
CA HIS A 154 6.47 -12.02 19.25
C HIS A 154 7.20 -11.22 20.34
N ASN A 155 7.67 -11.92 21.37
CA ASN A 155 8.45 -11.28 22.43
C ASN A 155 9.84 -10.93 21.87
N TYR A 156 10.01 -9.69 21.41
CA TYR A 156 11.28 -9.24 20.84
C TYR A 156 12.37 -9.00 21.88
N ARG A 157 12.11 -9.29 23.19
CA ARG A 157 12.96 -8.97 24.34
C ARG A 157 14.42 -8.90 23.89
N ILE A 158 14.88 -7.66 23.72
CA ILE A 158 16.31 -7.37 23.64
C ILE A 158 16.84 -8.07 24.89
N GLU A 159 17.70 -9.08 24.72
CA GLU A 159 18.53 -9.55 25.82
C GLU A 159 19.16 -8.26 26.35
N GLU A 160 18.72 -7.80 27.52
CA GLU A 160 19.51 -6.84 28.28
C GLU A 160 20.85 -7.54 28.36
N ARG A 161 21.83 -7.05 27.58
CA ARG A 161 23.20 -7.49 27.72
C ARG A 161 23.48 -7.21 29.18
N ASP A 162 23.61 -8.28 29.96
CA ASP A 162 24.01 -8.21 31.36
C ASP A 162 25.35 -7.45 31.41
N GLU A 163 25.29 -6.13 31.48
CA GLU A 163 26.43 -5.28 31.79
C GLU A 163 26.70 -5.50 33.28
N ASP A 164 27.65 -6.41 33.49
CA ASP A 164 28.49 -6.56 34.67
C ASP A 164 27.88 -7.13 35.94
N THR A 165 27.56 -8.43 35.89
CA THR A 165 27.77 -9.34 37.04
C THR A 165 29.25 -9.80 37.11
N SER A 166 30.22 -8.89 36.91
CA SER A 166 31.65 -9.21 36.87
C SER A 166 32.47 -8.65 38.05
N VAL A 167 31.84 -8.08 39.10
CA VAL A 167 32.57 -7.65 40.33
C VAL A 167 32.58 -8.74 41.42
N GLY A 168 31.94 -9.89 41.22
CA GLY A 168 31.60 -10.81 42.31
C GLY A 168 32.46 -12.06 42.53
N ASN A 169 33.31 -12.50 41.60
CA ASN A 169 33.87 -13.86 41.65
C ASN A 169 35.32 -13.99 41.16
N GLU A 170 36.21 -13.08 41.58
CA GLU A 170 37.63 -13.42 41.74
C GLU A 170 37.89 -13.66 43.22
N GLN A 171 38.69 -14.69 43.54
CA GLN A 171 39.20 -15.06 44.87
C GLN A 171 38.51 -16.23 45.60
N ILE A 172 37.99 -17.26 44.93
CA ILE A 172 38.06 -18.63 45.50
C ILE A 172 38.40 -19.61 44.38
N VAL A 173 39.44 -20.42 44.62
CA VAL A 173 39.97 -21.54 43.80
C VAL A 173 41.17 -21.20 42.91
N GLN A 174 42.37 -21.20 43.52
CA GLN A 174 43.48 -21.99 42.97
C GLN A 174 44.58 -22.24 44.01
N SER A 175 44.71 -23.51 44.45
CA SER A 175 46.01 -24.21 44.55
C SER A 175 45.78 -25.66 45.03
N PRO A 176 46.11 -26.70 44.25
CA PRO A 176 46.21 -28.07 44.73
C PRO A 176 47.63 -28.40 45.23
N ASP A 177 47.70 -28.92 46.46
CA ASP A 177 48.61 -29.91 47.07
C ASP A 177 50.11 -30.03 46.74
N ASN A 178 50.89 -29.87 47.83
CA ASN A 178 51.87 -30.82 48.41
C ASN A 178 53.35 -30.81 47.95
N LYS A 179 54.23 -30.60 48.95
CA LYS A 179 55.65 -30.98 49.16
C LYS A 179 56.60 -31.10 47.97
#